data_AF-A0A968WKE1-F1
#
_entry.id   AF-A0A968WKE1-F1
#
_cell.length_a   1.000
_cell.length_b   1.000
_cell.length_c   1.000
_cell.angle_alpha   90.00
_cell.angle_beta   90.00
_cell.angle_gamma   90.00
#
_symmetry.space_group_name_H-M   'P 1'
#
loop_
_entity.id
_entity.type
_entity.pdbx_description
1 polymer ?
#
loop_
_entity_poly.entity_id
_entity_poly.type
_entity_poly.pdbx_seq_one_letter_code
_entity_poly.pdbx_strand_id
1 'polypeptide(L)' 'AWIRWKQNDHADGYVIYFGKDPDKLYGSIMLYNQNDYFFTGMDRTDAYYFQIEAFNAAGIGERSKVVKVD' A
#
# COMPACT_ATOMS: atom_id res chain seq x y z
N ALA A 1 3.95 -11.34 2.56
CA ALA A 1 4.83 -10.57 3.47
C ALA A 1 4.01 -9.58 4.30
N TRP A 2 4.53 -9.12 5.44
CA TRP A 2 3.90 -8.07 6.23
C TRP A 2 4.26 -6.70 5.65
N ILE A 3 3.24 -5.88 5.39
CA ILE A 3 3.39 -4.47 5.01
C ILE A 3 2.98 -3.67 6.24
N ARG A 4 3.84 -2.76 6.69
CA ARG A 4 3.60 -1.89 7.85
C ARG A 4 4.02 -0.48 7.52
N TRP A 5 3.24 0.50 7.92
CA TRP A 5 3.55 1.91 7.72
C TRP A 5 3.24 2.74 8.96
N LYS A 6 3.78 3.96 8.99
CA LYS A 6 3.49 4.91 10.05
C LYS A 6 2.08 5.44 9.86
N GLN A 7 1.27 5.37 10.92
CA GLN A 7 -0.05 5.97 10.93
C GLN A 7 0.07 7.50 10.87
N ASN A 8 -0.81 8.10 10.08
CA ASN A 8 -1.10 9.52 10.00
C ASN A 8 -2.39 9.79 10.79
N ASP A 9 -2.32 10.68 11.77
CA ASP A 9 -3.43 11.02 12.67
C ASP A 9 -4.61 11.69 11.95
N HIS A 10 -4.39 12.19 10.73
CA HIS A 10 -5.40 12.83 9.91
C HIS A 10 -5.99 11.90 8.83
N ALA A 11 -5.56 10.65 8.77
CA ALA A 11 -6.04 9.69 7.77
C ALA A 11 -7.16 8.82 8.35
N ASP A 12 -8.28 8.72 7.65
CA ASP A 12 -9.37 7.79 7.96
C ASP A 12 -9.02 6.36 7.50
N GLY A 13 -8.20 6.26 6.45
CA GLY A 13 -7.74 5.00 5.91
C GLY A 13 -6.58 5.14 4.93
N TYR A 14 -6.20 4.00 4.36
CA TYR A 14 -5.12 3.89 3.38
C TYR A 14 -5.53 3.01 2.21
N VAL A 15 -5.03 3.35 1.03
CA VAL A 15 -5.06 2.49 -0.15
C VAL A 15 -3.64 2.01 -0.42
N ILE A 16 -3.46 0.69 -0.43
CA ILE A 16 -2.21 0.04 -0.83
C ILE A 16 -2.34 -0.34 -2.30
N TYR A 17 -1.53 0.26 -3.15
CA TYR A 17 -1.33 -0.11 -4.54
C TYR A 17 -0.22 -1.14 -4.65
N PHE A 18 -0.40 -2.17 -5.47
CA PHE A 18 0.59 -3.21 -5.68
C PHE A 18 0.64 -3.75 -7.11
N GLY A 19 1.80 -4.26 -7.51
CA GLY A 19 2.03 -4.82 -8.84
C GLY A 19 3.39 -5.51 -8.96
N LYS A 20 3.68 -6.07 -10.14
CA LYS A 20 4.96 -6.74 -10.46
C LYS A 20 5.98 -5.80 -11.12
N ASP A 21 5.60 -4.55 -11.35
CA ASP A 21 6.41 -3.53 -12.02
C ASP A 21 6.15 -2.19 -11.29
N PRO A 22 7.19 -1.39 -11.01
CA PRO A 22 7.07 -0.16 -10.22
C PRO A 22 6.12 0.87 -10.83
N ASP A 23 5.94 0.85 -12.16
CA ASP A 23 5.08 1.78 -12.88
C ASP A 23 3.67 1.19 -13.14
N LYS A 24 3.43 -0.07 -12.75
CA LYS A 24 2.19 -0.81 -13.03
C LYS A 24 1.59 -1.43 -11.77
N LEU A 25 1.18 -0.56 -10.85
CA LEU A 25 0.52 -0.95 -9.61
C LEU A 25 -1.01 -1.07 -9.82
N TYR A 26 -1.44 -2.07 -10.59
CA TYR A 26 -2.85 -2.25 -10.95
C TYR A 26 -3.70 -2.88 -9.84
N GLY A 27 -3.08 -3.51 -8.86
CA GLY A 27 -3.76 -4.00 -7.67
C GLY A 27 -3.97 -2.86 -6.67
N SER A 28 -5.12 -2.82 -6.01
CA SER A 28 -5.36 -1.91 -4.88
C SER A 28 -6.13 -2.61 -3.76
N ILE A 29 -5.76 -2.30 -2.52
CA ILE A 29 -6.43 -2.77 -1.31
C ILE A 29 -6.71 -1.55 -0.44
N MET A 30 -7.97 -1.31 -0.12
CA MET A 30 -8.39 -0.24 0.77
C MET A 30 -8.56 -0.77 2.19
N LEU A 31 -8.00 -0.05 3.16
CA LEU A 31 -8.01 -0.42 4.58
C LEU A 31 -8.44 0.80 5.40
N TYR A 32 -9.30 0.58 6.38
CA TYR A 32 -9.75 1.60 7.33
C TYR A 32 -9.16 1.31 8.70
N ASN A 33 -8.68 2.36 9.38
CA ASN A 33 -8.17 2.30 10.75
C ASN A 33 -7.18 1.15 11.02
N GLN A 34 -6.38 0.79 10.00
CA GLN A 34 -5.32 -0.22 10.07
C GLN A 34 -4.04 0.39 9.50
N ASN A 35 -2.90 0.02 10.07
CA ASN A 35 -1.56 0.48 9.66
C ASN A 35 -0.64 -0.69 9.25
N ASP A 36 -1.20 -1.89 9.17
CA ASP A 36 -0.53 -3.07 8.67
C ASP A 36 -1.45 -3.94 7.80
N TYR A 37 -0.84 -4.71 6.91
CA TYR A 37 -1.53 -5.64 6.05
C TYR A 37 -0.67 -6.86 5.76
N PHE A 38 -1.26 -8.05 5.88
CA PHE A 38 -0.61 -9.30 5.53
C PHE A 38 -0.92 -9.67 4.08
N PHE A 39 0.04 -9.44 3.18
CA PHE A 39 -0.11 -9.77 1.77
C PHE A 39 0.19 -11.25 1.53
N THR A 40 -0.84 -12.03 1.19
CA THR A 40 -0.78 -13.49 0.96
C THR A 40 -0.52 -13.88 -0.49
N GLY A 41 -0.67 -12.95 -1.45
CA GLY A 41 -0.54 -13.23 -2.88
C GLY A 41 0.87 -13.10 -3.45
N MET A 42 1.90 -13.12 -2.60
CA MET A 42 3.30 -13.01 -3.04
C MET A 42 3.82 -14.40 -3.41
N ASP A 43 4.06 -14.63 -4.70
CA ASP A 43 4.81 -15.80 -5.15
C ASP A 43 6.30 -15.63 -4.82
N ARG A 44 6.94 -16.72 -4.39
CA ARG A 44 8.33 -16.72 -3.85
C ARG A 44 9.43 -16.34 -4.86
N THR A 45 9.09 -16.08 -6.11
CA THR A 45 10.03 -15.85 -7.21
C THR A 45 9.94 -14.46 -7.81
N ASP A 46 8.88 -13.71 -7.51
CA ASP A 46 8.55 -12.49 -8.22
C ASP A 46 8.70 -11.27 -7.30
N ALA A 47 9.38 -10.25 -7.80
CA ALA A 47 9.43 -8.96 -7.13
C ALA A 47 8.05 -8.31 -7.16
N TYR A 48 7.58 -7.87 -5.99
CA TYR A 48 6.37 -7.07 -5.85
C TYR A 48 6.72 -5.64 -5.45
N TYR A 49 5.98 -4.70 -6.00
CA TYR A 49 6.10 -3.28 -5.73
C TYR A 49 4.86 -2.82 -4.99
N PHE A 50 5.05 -1.96 -4.00
CA PHE A 50 3.99 -1.44 -3.15
C PHE A 50 4.08 0.08 -3.04
N GLN A 51 2.92 0.74 -3.02
CA GLN A 51 2.78 2.16 -2.78
C GLN A 51 1.55 2.40 -1.91
N ILE A 52 1.62 3.33 -0.98
CA ILE A 52 0.54 3.61 -0.01
C ILE A 52 0.07 5.04 -0.19
N GLU A 53 -1.24 5.25 -0.21
CA GLU A 53 -1.89 6.56 -0.28
C GLU A 53 -2.87 6.69 0.89
N ALA A 54 -2.71 7.74 1.70
CA ALA A 54 -3.64 8.03 2.78
C ALA A 54 -4.88 8.75 2.24
N PHE A 55 -6.04 8.54 2.85
CA PHE A 55 -7.25 9.28 2.50
C PHE A 55 -8.06 9.64 3.75
N ASN A 56 -8.87 10.68 3.64
CA ASN A 56 -9.86 11.10 4.63
C ASN A 56 -11.07 11.77 3.97
N ALA A 57 -11.99 12.30 4.77
CA ALA A 57 -13.16 13.05 4.28
C ALA A 57 -12.84 14.24 3.36
N ALA A 58 -11.61 14.79 3.40
CA ALA A 58 -11.18 15.88 2.52
C ALA A 58 -10.60 15.37 1.18
N GLY A 59 -10.36 14.06 1.03
CA GLY A 59 -9.87 13.45 -0.20
C GLY A 59 -8.67 12.53 0.00
N ILE A 60 -7.87 12.36 -1.05
CA ILE A 60 -6.64 11.55 -1.07
C ILE A 60 -5.41 12.44 -0.84
N GLY A 61 -4.43 11.91 -0.11
CA GLY A 61 -3.14 12.55 0.16
C GLY A 61 -2.07 12.18 -0.85
N GLU A 62 -0.83 12.60 -0.57
CA GLU A 62 0.32 12.22 -1.40
C GLU A 62 0.62 10.72 -1.29
N ARG A 63 1.00 10.14 -2.41
CA ARG A 63 1.47 8.74 -2.47
C ARG A 63 2.86 8.60 -1.88
N SER A 64 3.07 7.51 -1.17
CA SER A 64 4.40 7.13 -0.70
C SER A 64 5.34 6.84 -1.86
N LYS A 65 6.64 6.76 -1.55
CA LYS A 65 7.60 6.14 -2.47
C LYS A 65 7.19 4.70 -2.74
N VAL A 66 7.46 4.25 -3.96
CA VAL A 66 7.29 2.84 -4.34
C VAL A 66 8.37 2.02 -3.62
N VAL A 67 7.96 0.94 -2.97
CA VAL A 67 8.83 0.03 -2.23
C VAL A 67 8.83 -1.32 -2.93
N LYS A 68 10.02 -1.81 -3.27
CA LYS A 68 10.21 -3.17 -3.80
C LYS A 68 10.33 -4.16 -2.65
N VAL A 69 9.65 -5.30 -2.78
CA VAL A 69 9.71 -6.45 -1.87
C VAL A 69 10.01 -7.68 -2.73
N ASP A 70 11.07 -8.41 -2.36
CA ASP A 70 11.54 -9.64 -2.99
C ASP A 70 11.18 -10.88 -2.15
#